data_AF-A0A9Q0PE33-F1
#
_entry.id   AF-A0A9Q0PE33-F1
#
_cell.length_a   1.000
_cell.length_b   1.000
_cell.length_c   1.000
_cell.angle_alpha   90.00
_cell.angle_beta   90.00
_cell.angle_gamma   90.00
#
_symmetry.space_group_name_H-M   'P 1'
#
loop_
_entity.id
_entity.type
_entity.pdbx_description
1 polymer ?
#
loop_
_entity_poly.entity_id
_entity_poly.type
_entity_poly.pdbx_seq_one_letter_code
_entity_poly.pdbx_strand_id
1 'polypeptide(L)'
;MGESDGIWAWTRFNQLFNYLPLAALIEKKIICMHGGIGRSIHSVEQIEKLERPITMDAGSIILMDLLWSDPTENDSIEGLRPNARGPGLVTFGPDRVTDFCKKNKLQLIIRAHECVMDGFERFAQGQLITLFSATNYCGTANNAGAILVVGRGLVVVPKLIHPLPPPPSVTRDVSRTCR
;
A
#
# COMPACT_ATOMS: atom_id res chain seq x y z
N MET A 1 -0.61 -29.67 -15.40
CA MET A 1 0.10 -29.32 -14.16
C MET A 1 -0.70 -29.90 -13.02
N GLY A 2 -0.09 -30.75 -12.20
CA GLY A 2 -0.75 -31.45 -11.08
C GLY A 2 -0.58 -30.71 -9.75
N GLU A 3 -1.15 -31.26 -8.67
CA GLU A 3 -1.07 -30.73 -7.31
C GLU A 3 0.39 -30.54 -6.84
N SER A 4 1.28 -31.49 -7.17
CA SER A 4 2.71 -31.43 -6.85
C SER A 4 3.41 -30.21 -7.44
N ASP A 5 3.10 -29.88 -8.70
CA ASP A 5 3.70 -28.75 -9.41
C ASP A 5 3.19 -27.43 -8.82
N GLY A 6 1.91 -27.41 -8.43
CA GLY A 6 1.27 -26.27 -7.76
C GLY A 6 1.92 -25.97 -6.40
N ILE A 7 2.10 -26.99 -5.57
CA ILE A 7 2.78 -26.86 -4.27
C ILE A 7 4.23 -26.40 -4.48
N TRP A 8 4.95 -27.02 -5.41
CA TRP A 8 6.33 -26.65 -5.71
C TRP A 8 6.45 -25.18 -6.13
N ALA A 9 5.60 -24.72 -7.05
CA ALA A 9 5.61 -23.33 -7.50
C ALA A 9 5.26 -22.36 -6.36
N TRP A 10 4.22 -22.67 -5.59
CA TRP A 10 3.81 -21.87 -4.43
C TRP A 10 4.96 -21.74 -3.41
N THR A 11 5.64 -22.83 -3.08
CA THR A 11 6.79 -22.79 -2.16
C THR A 11 7.91 -21.90 -2.71
N ARG A 12 8.21 -21.97 -4.01
CA ARG A 12 9.24 -21.13 -4.65
C ARG A 12 8.87 -19.65 -4.64
N PHE A 13 7.60 -19.30 -4.87
CA PHE A 13 7.14 -17.91 -4.77
C PHE A 13 7.24 -17.36 -3.34
N ASN A 14 6.85 -18.15 -2.33
CA ASN A 14 7.00 -17.71 -0.93
C ASN A 14 8.46 -17.54 -0.53
N GLN A 15 9.34 -18.43 -0.98
CA GLN A 15 10.78 -18.26 -0.80
C GLN A 15 11.29 -16.98 -1.45
N LEU A 16 10.82 -16.64 -2.66
CA LEU A 16 11.16 -15.39 -3.35
C LEU A 16 10.65 -14.16 -2.57
N PHE A 17 9.43 -14.19 -2.05
CA PHE A 17 8.83 -13.07 -1.32
C PHE A 17 9.63 -12.69 -0.07
N ASN A 18 10.28 -13.65 0.57
CA ASN A 18 11.15 -13.39 1.72
C ASN A 18 12.38 -12.52 1.39
N TYR A 19 12.74 -12.38 0.10
CA TYR A 19 13.85 -11.54 -0.35
C TYR A 19 13.43 -10.18 -0.92
N LEU A 20 12.13 -9.90 -1.03
CA LEU A 20 11.68 -8.63 -1.59
C LEU A 20 12.20 -7.44 -0.76
N PRO A 21 12.58 -6.33 -1.40
CA PRO A 21 12.87 -5.10 -0.69
C PRO A 21 11.60 -4.58 -0.01
N LEU A 22 11.75 -3.99 1.17
CA LEU A 22 10.61 -3.55 1.98
C LEU A 22 10.29 -2.06 1.82
N ALA A 23 11.27 -1.27 1.38
CA ALA A 23 11.10 0.15 1.08
C ALA A 23 12.05 0.58 -0.04
N ALA A 24 11.74 1.71 -0.67
CA ALA A 24 12.60 2.36 -1.65
C ALA A 24 12.76 3.84 -1.30
N LEU A 25 13.96 4.38 -1.51
CA LEU A 25 14.25 5.79 -1.24
C LEU A 25 14.63 6.50 -2.55
N ILE A 26 13.82 7.46 -2.98
CA ILE A 26 14.00 8.23 -4.21
C ILE A 26 14.64 9.58 -3.86
N GLU A 27 15.80 9.85 -4.45
CA GLU A 27 16.57 11.11 -4.28
C GLU A 27 16.80 11.50 -2.81
N LYS A 28 16.81 10.53 -1.88
CA LYS A 28 16.90 10.77 -0.42
C LYS A 28 15.81 11.70 0.13
N LYS A 29 14.69 11.83 -0.57
CA LYS A 29 13.59 12.75 -0.23
C LYS A 29 12.23 12.10 -0.18
N ILE A 30 11.98 11.06 -0.96
CA ILE A 30 10.72 10.34 -0.96
C ILE A 30 10.98 8.90 -0.56
N ILE A 31 10.32 8.43 0.49
CA ILE A 31 10.35 7.01 0.86
C ILE A 31 9.05 6.33 0.43
N CYS A 32 9.19 5.17 -0.20
CA CYS A 32 8.08 4.33 -0.64
C CYS A 32 8.04 3.06 0.22
N MET A 33 6.86 2.69 0.72
CA MET A 33 6.63 1.45 1.47
C MET A 33 5.20 0.93 1.23
N HIS A 34 4.85 -0.28 1.66
CA HIS A 34 3.49 -0.80 1.47
C HIS A 34 2.53 -0.30 2.56
N GLY A 35 2.85 -0.64 3.82
CA GLY A 35 2.18 -0.27 5.05
C GLY A 35 2.42 1.20 5.39
N GLY A 36 3.10 1.45 6.49
CA GLY A 36 3.46 2.80 6.91
C GLY A 36 4.53 2.76 7.99
N ILE A 37 4.68 3.86 8.72
CA ILE A 37 5.69 3.97 9.78
C ILE A 37 5.23 3.36 11.11
N GLY A 38 3.91 3.22 11.30
CA GLY A 38 3.31 2.65 12.49
C GLY A 38 3.87 3.20 13.81
N ARG A 39 4.03 2.31 14.79
CA ARG A 39 4.48 2.66 16.14
C ARG A 39 6.00 2.70 16.30
N SER A 40 6.74 1.91 15.53
CA SER A 40 8.14 1.57 15.82
C SER A 40 9.17 2.14 14.85
N ILE A 41 8.75 2.64 13.69
CA ILE A 41 9.65 3.13 12.64
C ILE A 41 9.84 4.64 12.80
N HIS A 42 11.01 5.03 13.25
CA HIS A 42 11.40 6.42 13.46
C HIS A 42 12.54 6.86 12.54
N SER A 43 13.29 5.94 11.96
CA SER A 43 14.37 6.26 11.03
C SER A 43 14.47 5.29 9.85
N VAL A 44 14.99 5.77 8.72
CA VAL A 44 15.18 4.95 7.50
C VAL A 44 16.16 3.81 7.76
N GLU A 45 17.18 4.05 8.60
CA GLU A 45 18.20 3.07 8.94
C GLU A 45 17.62 1.87 9.70
N GLN A 46 16.48 2.02 10.40
CA GLN A 46 15.80 0.89 11.02
C GLN A 46 15.26 -0.11 9.99
N ILE A 47 14.85 0.39 8.81
CA ILE A 47 14.37 -0.45 7.70
C ILE A 47 15.57 -1.11 6.99
N GLU A 48 16.65 -0.36 6.78
CA GLU A 48 17.87 -0.87 6.11
C GLU A 48 18.54 -2.02 6.87
N LYS A 49 18.42 -2.04 8.20
CA LYS A 49 18.98 -3.08 9.07
C LYS A 49 18.18 -4.39 9.06
N LEU A 50 17.03 -4.45 8.40
CA LEU A 50 16.26 -5.69 8.29
C LEU A 50 16.99 -6.66 7.38
N GLU A 51 17.49 -7.73 7.97
CA GLU A 51 18.17 -8.79 7.25
C GLU A 51 17.17 -9.64 6.45
N ARG A 52 17.59 -10.07 5.27
CA ARG A 52 16.82 -10.98 4.40
C ARG A 52 17.55 -12.31 4.29
N PRO A 53 16.84 -13.44 4.17
CA PRO A 53 15.39 -13.56 4.00
C PRO A 53 14.59 -13.19 5.25
N ILE A 54 13.45 -12.53 5.05
CA ILE A 54 12.47 -12.34 6.12
C ILE A 54 11.83 -13.69 6.42
N THR A 55 12.06 -14.23 7.62
CA THR A 55 11.53 -15.51 8.05
C THR A 55 10.25 -15.32 8.87
N MET A 56 9.43 -16.36 9.02
CA MET A 56 8.13 -16.24 9.73
C MET A 56 8.28 -15.89 11.22
N ASP A 57 9.43 -16.20 11.81
CA ASP A 57 9.85 -15.82 13.16
C ASP A 57 10.42 -14.40 13.24
N ALA A 58 10.73 -13.76 12.11
CA ALA A 58 11.15 -12.36 12.03
C ALA A 58 9.99 -11.38 12.28
N GLY A 59 9.03 -11.75 13.15
CA GLY A 59 7.87 -10.99 13.66
C GLY A 59 8.24 -9.72 14.44
N SER A 60 9.25 -9.01 13.96
CA SER A 60 9.62 -7.68 14.36
C SER A 60 8.45 -6.74 14.15
N ILE A 61 8.15 -5.97 15.18
CA ILE A 61 7.17 -4.89 15.14
C ILE A 61 7.42 -3.92 13.98
N ILE A 62 8.67 -3.74 13.56
CA ILE A 62 9.06 -2.91 12.41
C ILE A 62 8.49 -3.49 11.12
N LEU A 63 8.63 -4.80 10.90
CA LEU A 63 8.10 -5.44 9.70
C LEU A 63 6.57 -5.37 9.67
N MET A 64 5.93 -5.59 10.82
CA MET A 64 4.47 -5.48 10.94
C MET A 64 3.99 -4.06 10.64
N ASP A 65 4.61 -3.04 11.23
CA ASP A 65 4.28 -1.64 10.94
C ASP A 65 4.50 -1.31 9.45
N LEU A 66 5.64 -1.73 8.89
CA LEU A 66 6.04 -1.43 7.51
C LEU A 66 5.11 -2.03 6.45
N LEU A 67 4.42 -3.13 6.77
CA LEU A 67 3.53 -3.84 5.85
C LEU A 67 2.04 -3.63 6.16
N TRP A 68 1.66 -3.35 7.41
CA TRP A 68 0.26 -3.43 7.86
C TRP A 68 -0.26 -2.21 8.62
N SER A 69 0.57 -1.21 8.93
CA SER A 69 0.06 0.03 9.53
C SER A 69 -0.61 0.93 8.49
N ASP A 70 -1.54 1.75 8.96
CA ASP A 70 -2.28 2.75 8.15
C ASP A 70 -2.19 4.14 8.78
N PRO A 71 -2.33 5.23 8.01
CA PRO A 71 -2.67 6.53 8.59
C PRO A 71 -4.01 6.47 9.36
N THR A 72 -4.25 7.43 10.25
CA THR A 72 -5.58 7.62 10.85
C THR A 72 -6.58 8.12 9.80
N GLU A 73 -7.87 8.09 10.13
CA GLU A 73 -8.96 8.39 9.20
C GLU A 73 -8.93 9.82 8.65
N ASN A 74 -8.25 10.75 9.33
CA ASN A 74 -8.04 12.12 8.89
C ASN A 74 -6.98 12.84 9.72
N ASP A 75 -6.55 14.02 9.24
CA ASP A 75 -5.51 14.85 9.84
C ASP A 75 -5.86 15.45 11.22
N SER A 76 -7.09 15.28 11.74
CA SER A 76 -7.44 15.74 13.10
C SER A 76 -7.10 14.72 14.19
N ILE A 77 -6.78 13.48 13.82
CA ILE A 77 -6.53 12.38 14.75
C ILE A 77 -5.03 12.13 14.84
N GLU A 78 -4.42 12.67 15.88
CA GLU A 78 -2.99 12.51 16.18
C GLU A 78 -2.68 11.22 16.97
N GLY A 79 -1.40 10.84 16.98
CA GLY A 79 -0.87 9.76 17.81
C GLY A 79 -1.05 8.37 17.22
N LEU A 80 -1.23 7.38 18.08
CA LEU A 80 -1.42 5.98 17.68
C LEU A 80 -2.81 5.49 18.10
N ARG A 81 -3.47 4.71 17.24
CA ARG A 81 -4.74 4.05 17.55
C ARG A 81 -4.68 2.57 17.20
N PRO A 82 -5.51 1.71 17.83
CA PRO A 82 -5.69 0.35 17.36
C PRO A 82 -6.23 0.32 15.93
N ASN A 83 -5.74 -0.59 15.10
CA ASN A 83 -6.20 -0.77 13.73
C ASN A 83 -7.30 -1.84 13.65
N ALA A 84 -8.37 -1.55 12.89
CA ALA A 84 -9.46 -2.48 12.65
C ALA A 84 -9.05 -3.76 11.89
N ARG A 85 -7.87 -3.77 11.24
CA ARG A 85 -7.35 -4.94 10.52
C ARG A 85 -7.00 -6.13 11.41
N GLY A 86 -6.71 -5.91 12.68
CA GLY A 86 -6.40 -7.02 13.58
C GLY A 86 -5.63 -6.63 14.84
N PRO A 87 -5.52 -7.57 15.79
CA PRO A 87 -4.84 -7.34 17.06
C PRO A 87 -3.36 -7.01 16.85
N GLY A 88 -2.85 -6.02 17.60
CA GLY A 88 -1.46 -5.60 17.52
C GLY A 88 -1.12 -4.65 16.36
N LEU A 89 -2.01 -4.44 15.41
CA LEU A 89 -1.86 -3.46 14.34
C LEU A 89 -2.29 -2.07 14.80
N VAL A 90 -1.69 -1.03 14.21
CA VAL A 90 -1.95 0.38 14.57
C VAL A 90 -2.28 1.24 13.37
N THR A 91 -3.00 2.32 13.63
CA THR A 91 -3.01 3.49 12.77
C THR A 91 -2.16 4.61 13.39
N PHE A 92 -1.61 5.50 12.57
CA PHE A 92 -0.72 6.58 13.00
C PHE A 92 -1.17 7.95 12.46
N GLY A 93 -1.13 8.95 13.33
CA GLY A 93 -1.54 10.31 13.04
C GLY A 93 -0.55 11.13 12.21
N PRO A 94 -0.95 12.33 11.77
CA PRO A 94 -0.14 13.21 10.93
C PRO A 94 1.08 13.79 11.68
N ASP A 95 1.00 13.90 13.01
CA ASP A 95 2.11 14.26 13.90
C ASP A 95 3.31 13.33 13.68
N ARG A 96 3.05 12.02 13.62
CA ARG A 96 4.09 11.01 13.43
C ARG A 96 4.70 11.06 12.03
N VAL A 97 3.89 11.33 11.00
CA VAL A 97 4.38 11.52 9.63
C VAL A 97 5.31 12.73 9.56
N THR A 98 4.90 13.83 10.17
CA THR A 98 5.66 15.09 10.20
C THR A 98 7.00 14.89 10.91
N ASP A 99 6.99 14.26 12.07
CA ASP A 99 8.19 13.96 12.86
C ASP A 99 9.14 13.02 12.13
N PHE A 100 8.61 11.94 11.53
CA PHE A 100 9.41 11.01 10.74
C PHE A 100 10.06 11.72 9.54
N CYS A 101 9.30 12.51 8.78
CA CYS A 101 9.85 13.25 7.63
C CYS A 101 10.93 14.25 8.06
N LYS A 102 10.67 15.01 9.13
CA LYS A 102 11.63 15.98 9.68
C LYS A 102 12.92 15.32 10.13
N LYS A 103 12.82 14.24 10.92
CA LYS A 103 13.97 13.49 11.44
C LYS A 103 14.84 12.91 10.34
N ASN A 104 14.22 12.37 9.30
CA ASN A 104 14.91 11.70 8.19
C ASN A 104 15.21 12.64 7.00
N LYS A 105 14.92 13.94 7.13
CA LYS A 105 15.11 14.95 6.07
C LYS A 105 14.37 14.63 4.76
N LEU A 106 13.23 13.93 4.88
CA LEU A 106 12.34 13.54 3.80
C LEU A 106 11.27 14.62 3.56
N GLN A 107 10.72 14.62 2.35
CA GLN A 107 9.63 15.49 1.94
C GLN A 107 8.30 14.75 1.90
N LEU A 108 8.32 13.44 1.60
CA LEU A 108 7.12 12.68 1.30
C LEU A 108 7.29 11.20 1.65
N ILE A 109 6.21 10.61 2.18
CA ILE A 109 5.99 9.17 2.26
C ILE A 109 4.99 8.79 1.17
N ILE A 110 5.31 7.80 0.33
CA ILE A 110 4.37 7.18 -0.60
C ILE A 110 4.08 5.78 -0.09
N ARG A 111 2.80 5.46 0.10
CA ARG A 111 2.36 4.16 0.58
C ARG A 111 1.19 3.60 -0.20
N ALA A 112 0.81 2.35 0.05
CA ALA A 112 -0.28 1.67 -0.67
C ALA A 112 -1.34 1.10 0.31
N HIS A 113 -1.63 -0.20 0.23
CA HIS A 113 -2.44 -1.00 1.19
C HIS A 113 -3.93 -0.64 1.38
N GLU A 114 -4.31 0.62 1.26
CA GLU A 114 -5.69 1.10 1.39
C GLU A 114 -6.29 1.38 0.03
N CYS A 115 -7.50 0.86 -0.20
CA CYS A 115 -8.30 1.18 -1.37
C CYS A 115 -8.92 2.56 -1.20
N VAL A 116 -8.42 3.54 -1.94
CA VAL A 116 -8.92 4.93 -1.94
C VAL A 116 -9.67 5.22 -3.24
N MET A 117 -10.71 6.06 -3.17
CA MET A 117 -11.69 6.20 -4.25
C MET A 117 -11.09 6.69 -5.57
N ASP A 118 -10.20 7.68 -5.53
CA ASP A 118 -9.55 8.23 -6.72
C ASP A 118 -8.23 7.52 -7.05
N GLY A 119 -7.94 6.37 -6.43
CA GLY A 119 -6.69 5.65 -6.59
C GLY A 119 -5.47 6.34 -5.97
N PHE A 120 -5.61 7.57 -5.46
CA PHE A 120 -4.64 8.18 -4.57
C PHE A 120 -5.32 9.11 -3.55
N GLU A 121 -4.70 9.30 -2.40
CA GLU A 121 -5.20 10.18 -1.33
C GLU A 121 -4.02 10.85 -0.61
N ARG A 122 -4.22 12.09 -0.16
CA ARG A 122 -3.22 12.86 0.60
C ARG A 122 -3.57 12.86 2.07
N PHE A 123 -2.55 12.73 2.91
CA PHE A 123 -2.63 12.77 4.37
C PHE A 123 -1.48 13.61 4.92
N ALA A 124 -1.61 14.07 6.17
CA ALA A 124 -0.62 14.89 6.88
C ALA A 124 -0.19 16.10 6.05
N GLN A 125 -1.16 16.93 5.64
CA GLN A 125 -0.93 18.11 4.79
C GLN A 125 -0.19 17.80 3.48
N GLY A 126 -0.33 16.55 2.98
CA GLY A 126 0.30 16.08 1.75
C GLY A 126 1.72 15.53 1.93
N GLN A 127 2.21 15.38 3.16
CA GLN A 127 3.49 14.70 3.45
C GLN A 127 3.39 13.17 3.39
N LEU A 128 2.18 12.62 3.27
CA LEU A 128 1.94 11.23 2.92
C LEU A 128 0.95 11.13 1.77
N ILE A 129 1.22 10.24 0.82
CA ILE A 129 0.28 9.87 -0.26
C ILE A 129 0.02 8.37 -0.19
N THR A 130 -1.24 8.00 -0.07
CA THR A 130 -1.72 6.63 -0.32
C THR A 130 -1.96 6.47 -1.81
N LEU A 131 -1.46 5.39 -2.41
CA LEU A 131 -1.58 5.04 -3.82
C LEU A 131 -2.18 3.63 -3.97
N PHE A 132 -3.22 3.52 -4.78
CA PHE A 132 -3.90 2.28 -5.09
C PHE A 132 -4.13 2.15 -6.59
N SER A 133 -3.64 1.07 -7.20
CA SER A 133 -3.60 0.95 -8.66
C SER A 133 -4.61 -0.05 -9.26
N ALA A 134 -5.40 -0.74 -8.42
CA ALA A 134 -6.43 -1.66 -8.89
C ALA A 134 -7.78 -0.93 -9.01
N THR A 135 -8.33 -0.86 -10.22
CA THR A 135 -9.65 -0.27 -10.49
C THR A 135 -10.77 -1.22 -10.08
N ASN A 136 -11.89 -0.67 -9.59
CA ASN A 136 -13.06 -1.45 -9.15
C ASN A 136 -12.64 -2.65 -8.30
N TYR A 137 -11.91 -2.37 -7.22
CA TYR A 137 -11.31 -3.39 -6.37
C TYR A 137 -12.35 -4.41 -5.90
N CYS A 138 -12.00 -5.69 -6.01
CA CYS A 138 -12.88 -6.84 -5.77
C CYS A 138 -14.22 -6.83 -6.53
N GLY A 139 -14.35 -6.01 -7.58
CA GLY A 139 -15.58 -5.86 -8.38
C GLY A 139 -16.67 -5.03 -7.72
N THR A 140 -16.43 -4.44 -6.55
CA THR A 140 -17.47 -3.80 -5.72
C THR A 140 -17.13 -2.38 -5.26
N ALA A 141 -15.85 -2.00 -5.20
CA ALA A 141 -15.45 -0.71 -4.67
C ALA A 141 -15.70 0.46 -5.63
N ASN A 142 -15.79 0.19 -6.94
CA ASN A 142 -15.94 1.21 -8.00
C ASN A 142 -14.89 2.35 -7.94
N ASN A 143 -13.75 2.11 -7.30
CA ASN A 143 -12.65 3.07 -7.20
C ASN A 143 -11.89 3.16 -8.54
N ALA A 144 -11.30 4.32 -8.80
CA ALA A 144 -10.23 4.45 -9.78
C ALA A 144 -8.94 3.83 -9.24
N GLY A 145 -8.04 3.47 -10.15
CA GLY A 145 -6.64 3.21 -9.85
C GLY A 145 -5.82 4.45 -10.18
N ALA A 146 -4.63 4.58 -9.61
CA ALA A 146 -3.68 5.60 -10.03
C ALA A 146 -2.24 5.08 -10.13
N ILE A 147 -1.42 5.83 -10.86
CA ILE A 147 0.04 5.74 -10.90
C ILE A 147 0.59 7.13 -10.57
N LEU A 148 1.66 7.20 -9.76
CA LEU A 148 2.37 8.46 -9.50
C LEU A 148 3.60 8.57 -10.39
N VAL A 149 3.67 9.63 -11.19
CA VAL A 149 4.83 9.97 -12.01
C VAL A 149 5.67 11.00 -11.27
N VAL A 150 6.89 10.61 -10.86
CA VAL A 150 7.85 11.50 -10.20
C VAL A 150 8.77 12.10 -11.26
N GLY A 151 8.60 13.39 -11.53
CA GLY A 151 9.39 14.16 -12.48
C GLY A 151 10.65 14.79 -11.87
N ARG A 152 11.34 15.59 -12.68
CA ARG A 152 12.49 16.40 -12.22
C ARG A 152 12.05 17.37 -11.11
N GLY A 153 12.95 17.63 -10.17
CA GLY A 153 12.64 18.46 -9.00
C GLY A 153 11.63 17.82 -8.03
N LEU A 154 11.41 16.50 -8.12
CA LEU A 154 10.49 15.73 -7.28
C LEU A 154 9.02 16.17 -7.39
N VAL A 155 8.64 16.71 -8.54
CA VAL A 155 7.24 16.99 -8.86
C VAL A 155 6.49 15.67 -9.03
N VAL A 156 5.48 15.42 -8.21
CA VAL A 156 4.66 14.21 -8.25
C VAL A 156 3.34 14.48 -8.96
N VAL A 157 3.09 13.79 -10.08
CA VAL A 157 1.88 13.93 -10.89
C VAL A 157 1.09 12.61 -10.90
N PRO A 158 -0.13 12.56 -10.34
CA PRO A 158 -0.97 11.39 -10.43
C PRO A 158 -1.56 11.22 -11.84
N LYS A 159 -1.64 9.97 -12.30
CA LYS A 159 -2.33 9.53 -13.52
C LYS A 159 -3.41 8.54 -13.13
N LEU A 160 -4.67 8.90 -13.39
CA LEU A 160 -5.83 8.08 -13.06
C LEU A 160 -6.10 7.01 -14.12
N ILE A 161 -6.58 5.87 -13.65
CA ILE A 161 -7.05 4.74 -14.43
C ILE A 161 -8.48 4.49 -13.96
N HIS A 162 -9.46 4.78 -14.80
CA HIS A 162 -10.86 4.55 -14.44
C HIS A 162 -11.24 3.08 -14.68
N PRO A 163 -12.16 2.53 -13.87
CA PRO A 163 -12.68 1.20 -14.14
C PRO A 163 -13.34 1.14 -15.51
N LEU A 164 -13.23 -0.01 -16.18
CA LEU A 164 -13.96 -0.24 -17.40
C LEU A 164 -15.47 -0.13 -17.12
N PRO A 165 -16.25 0.46 -18.05
CA PRO A 165 -17.70 0.40 -17.93
C PRO A 165 -18.14 -1.07 -17.81
N PRO A 166 -19.21 -1.35 -17.06
CA PRO A 166 -19.73 -2.72 -16.96
C PRO A 166 -19.98 -3.27 -18.37
N PRO A 167 -19.72 -4.57 -18.61
CA PRO A 167 -20.00 -5.16 -19.90
C PRO A 167 -21.46 -4.86 -20.27
N PRO A 168 -21.74 -4.52 -21.54
CA PRO A 168 -23.11 -4.26 -21.96
C PRO A 168 -23.98 -5.43 -21.52
N SER A 169 -25.14 -5.14 -20.92
CA SER A 169 -26.08 -6.17 -20.53
C SER A 169 -26.36 -7.01 -21.76
N VAL A 170 -25.96 -8.29 -21.72
CA VAL A 170 -26.47 -9.26 -22.68
C VAL A 170 -27.95 -9.35 -22.34
N THR A 171 -28.77 -8.57 -23.04
CA THR A 171 -30.18 -8.89 -23.19
C THR A 171 -30.21 -10.29 -23.77
N ARG A 172 -30.36 -11.29 -22.90
CA ARG A 172 -30.76 -12.62 -23.31
C ARG A 172 -32.08 -12.39 -24.03
N ASP A 173 -32.02 -12.41 -25.35
CA ASP A 173 -33.20 -12.43 -26.17
C ASP A 173 -33.92 -13.74 -25.86
N VAL A 174 -34.92 -13.68 -24.98
CA VAL A 174 -35.74 -14.82 -24.56
C VAL A 174 -36.69 -15.24 -25.71
N SER A 175 -36.56 -14.70 -26.92
CA SER A 175 -37.43 -15.03 -28.05
C SER A 175 -37.03 -16.28 -28.86
N ARG A 176 -35.99 -17.03 -28.48
CA ARG A 176 -35.67 -18.32 -29.11
C ARG A 176 -36.04 -19.52 -28.23
N THR A 177 -37.32 -19.64 -27.91
CA THR A 177 -37.96 -20.93 -27.62
C THR A 177 -39.11 -21.14 -28.61
N CYS A 178 -39.12 -22.32 -29.21
CA CYS A 178 -40.13 -22.90 -30.11
C CYS A 178 -40.17 -22.38 -31.55
N ARG A 179 -39.49 -23.09 -32.45
CA ARG A 179 -40.14 -23.89 -33.52
C ARG A 179 -39.35 -25.17 -33.76
#